data_AF-D5RDP9-F1
#
_entry.id   AF-D5RDP9-F1
#
_cell.length_a   1.000
_cell.length_b   1.000
_cell.length_c   1.000
_cell.angle_alpha   90.00
_cell.angle_beta   90.00
_cell.angle_gamma   90.00
#
_symmetry.space_group_name_H-M   'P 1'
#
loop_
_entity.id
_entity.type
_entity.pdbx_description
1 polymer ?
#
loop_
_entity_poly.entity_id
_entity_poly.type
_entity_poly.pdbx_seq_one_letter_code
_entity_poly.pdbx_strand_id
1 'polypeptide(L)'
;MYTEYKEGSKWIKCDFHIHTPCSVLNNQFGDNFEEYIKKMLRKALESDTRIIAITDYYSIDGYKKLKEEYLERESKLKELGFLDEEILKIRQILFLANIEFRLDILVNGAKVNFHIILSDKIKISDIEENFLKRIEFPFQGTEKRTLTRSNIESLGKKLKLEQNNLRGNEYQIGIGQLAVDSSQVLNLLENSDIFKNKYLVVIPSDEDLSNIRWDGQDHNIRKILIQQAHCLFSSNKSTISWGLGEKSENKEEYVKEFFSLKPCIHGSDAHCYEKLFRPDKNRYCWVKSIPTFEGIRQMLFEPKERVYIGETFPSEKQPYNIIKRVKFVDSKNEFQSEWIYLNEGLNSIIGGKSSGKSLLLYYIAKTIISKKIDNLKEDIGKNINFLGYNFENQIGREFNFVVEWADGVEINLKNKEIKRKITYIPQMYINYIAENKNNKNELNNILLGILNENKEFKDNIENINKKINQKSIEINEEISIFFRNRTKLIELENEKIDIGDLEGIEKNIDRLEKESQEIGYISI
;
A
#
# COMPACT_ATOMS: atom_id res chain seq x y z
N MET A 1 -22.13 -4.43 6.87
CA MET A 1 -20.78 -3.95 6.50
C MET A 1 -20.11 -3.19 7.64
N TYR A 2 -20.64 -2.04 8.09
CA TYR A 2 -20.03 -1.25 9.19
C TYR A 2 -20.03 -1.94 10.57
N THR A 3 -20.93 -2.90 10.80
CA THR A 3 -21.00 -3.67 12.06
C THR A 3 -19.92 -4.76 12.16
N GLU A 4 -19.45 -5.28 11.02
CA GLU A 4 -18.52 -6.41 10.94
C GLU A 4 -17.07 -5.94 10.78
N TYR A 5 -16.84 -4.85 10.04
CA TYR A 5 -15.50 -4.31 9.78
C TYR A 5 -15.30 -2.94 10.45
N LYS A 6 -15.27 -2.94 11.78
CA LYS A 6 -15.22 -1.71 12.59
C LYS A 6 -13.96 -0.85 12.37
N GLU A 7 -12.86 -1.48 11.93
CA GLU A 7 -11.57 -0.81 11.70
C GLU A 7 -11.36 -0.41 10.22
N GLY A 8 -12.34 -0.67 9.34
CA GLY A 8 -12.22 -0.38 7.91
C GLY A 8 -11.20 -1.27 7.18
N SER A 9 -10.57 -0.73 6.13
CA SER A 9 -9.64 -1.48 5.28
C SER A 9 -8.32 -1.81 5.99
N LYS A 10 -7.93 -3.08 5.97
CA LYS A 10 -6.65 -3.57 6.48
C LYS A 10 -5.91 -4.33 5.40
N TRP A 11 -4.61 -4.53 5.60
CA TRP A 11 -3.86 -5.49 4.80
C TRP A 11 -4.36 -6.90 5.07
N ILE A 12 -4.85 -7.55 4.02
CA ILE A 12 -5.32 -8.93 4.03
C ILE A 12 -4.58 -9.72 2.95
N LYS A 13 -4.36 -11.00 3.21
CA LYS A 13 -3.74 -11.90 2.22
C LYS A 13 -4.81 -12.40 1.25
N CYS A 14 -4.48 -12.38 -0.03
CA CYS A 14 -5.36 -12.77 -1.12
C CYS A 14 -4.69 -13.82 -2.01
N ASP A 15 -5.48 -14.71 -2.58
CA ASP A 15 -5.05 -15.59 -3.67
C ASP A 15 -6.05 -15.49 -4.82
N PHE A 16 -5.64 -14.87 -5.91
CA PHE A 16 -6.51 -14.61 -7.05
C PHE A 16 -6.44 -15.68 -8.15
N HIS A 17 -5.71 -16.79 -7.92
CA HIS A 17 -5.51 -17.80 -8.96
C HIS A 17 -5.38 -19.21 -8.36
N ILE A 18 -6.53 -19.83 -8.05
CA ILE A 18 -6.58 -21.21 -7.54
C ILE A 18 -7.49 -22.06 -8.44
N HIS A 19 -6.95 -23.13 -9.01
CA HIS A 19 -7.74 -24.08 -9.78
C HIS A 19 -8.49 -25.08 -8.90
N THR A 20 -9.57 -25.64 -9.44
CA THR A 20 -10.36 -26.70 -8.81
C THR A 20 -10.24 -28.02 -9.59
N PRO A 21 -10.74 -29.15 -9.06
CA PRO A 21 -10.88 -30.37 -9.85
C PRO A 21 -11.74 -30.23 -11.12
N CYS A 22 -12.60 -29.20 -11.20
CA CYS A 22 -13.36 -28.88 -12.41
C CYS A 22 -12.49 -28.22 -13.50
N SER A 23 -11.30 -27.70 -13.16
CA SER A 23 -10.30 -27.23 -14.11
C SER A 23 -9.64 -28.45 -14.76
N VAL A 24 -10.23 -28.93 -15.86
CA VAL A 24 -9.90 -30.24 -16.46
C VAL A 24 -8.50 -30.30 -17.08
N LEU A 25 -7.83 -29.15 -17.28
CA LEU A 25 -6.43 -29.07 -17.69
C LEU A 25 -5.50 -29.10 -16.46
N ASN A 26 -4.47 -29.96 -16.51
CA ASN A 26 -3.45 -30.09 -15.46
C ASN A 26 -3.99 -30.35 -14.04
N ASN A 27 -5.20 -30.90 -13.89
CA ASN A 27 -5.76 -31.24 -12.57
C ASN A 27 -4.90 -32.33 -11.88
N GLN A 28 -4.29 -31.98 -10.74
CA GLN A 28 -3.54 -32.90 -9.89
C GLN A 28 -4.17 -33.04 -8.49
N PHE A 29 -5.39 -32.53 -8.28
CA PHE A 29 -6.14 -32.68 -7.04
C PHE A 29 -6.88 -34.03 -6.94
N GLY A 30 -7.04 -34.72 -8.08
CA GLY A 30 -7.90 -35.89 -8.23
C GLY A 30 -9.37 -35.50 -8.48
N ASP A 31 -10.26 -36.49 -8.47
CA ASP A 31 -11.69 -36.31 -8.78
C ASP A 31 -12.57 -36.12 -7.53
N ASN A 32 -12.01 -36.32 -6.33
CA ASN A 32 -12.75 -36.17 -5.08
C ASN A 32 -12.88 -34.70 -4.68
N PHE A 33 -13.96 -34.05 -5.15
CA PHE A 33 -14.23 -32.65 -4.88
C PHE A 33 -14.43 -32.36 -3.38
N GLU A 34 -15.04 -33.28 -2.63
CA GLU A 34 -15.28 -33.11 -1.19
C GLU A 34 -13.95 -33.06 -0.41
N GLU A 35 -13.02 -33.96 -0.74
CA GLU A 35 -11.67 -33.95 -0.16
C GLU A 35 -10.89 -32.69 -0.55
N TYR A 36 -11.03 -32.25 -1.81
CA TYR A 36 -10.44 -31.00 -2.27
C TYR A 36 -10.94 -29.80 -1.46
N ILE A 37 -12.26 -29.64 -1.28
CA ILE A 37 -12.85 -28.55 -0.50
C ILE A 37 -12.33 -28.57 0.94
N LYS A 38 -12.32 -29.75 1.57
CA LYS A 38 -11.80 -29.90 2.93
C LYS A 38 -10.35 -29.42 3.04
N LYS A 39 -9.46 -29.88 2.16
CA LYS A 39 -8.04 -29.50 2.17
C LYS A 39 -7.83 -28.03 1.82
N MET A 40 -8.54 -27.50 0.82
CA MET A 40 -8.46 -26.11 0.40
C MET A 40 -8.88 -25.16 1.52
N LEU A 41 -10.03 -25.39 2.16
CA LEU A 41 -10.51 -24.54 3.25
C LEU A 41 -9.61 -24.63 4.49
N ARG A 42 -9.07 -25.81 4.83
CA ARG A 42 -8.09 -25.94 5.92
C ARG A 42 -6.84 -25.09 5.66
N LYS A 43 -6.27 -25.21 4.45
CA LYS A 43 -5.08 -24.43 4.08
C LYS A 43 -5.37 -22.93 4.01
N ALA A 44 -6.56 -22.52 3.57
CA ALA A 44 -6.97 -21.11 3.57
C ALA A 44 -7.00 -20.52 4.99
N LEU A 45 -7.49 -21.29 5.97
CA LEU A 45 -7.50 -20.91 7.38
C LEU A 45 -6.08 -20.87 7.96
N GLU A 46 -5.23 -21.84 7.63
CA GLU A 46 -3.82 -21.87 8.04
C GLU A 46 -3.01 -20.68 7.49
N SER A 47 -3.29 -20.26 6.26
CA SER A 47 -2.60 -19.15 5.61
C SER A 47 -3.17 -17.76 5.94
N ASP A 48 -4.30 -17.70 6.67
CA ASP A 48 -5.13 -16.51 6.92
C ASP A 48 -5.46 -15.75 5.62
N THR A 49 -5.81 -16.50 4.57
CA THR A 49 -6.23 -15.93 3.28
C THR A 49 -7.69 -15.48 3.37
N ARG A 50 -7.96 -14.22 3.02
CA ARG A 50 -9.29 -13.60 3.16
C ARG A 50 -10.03 -13.42 1.85
N ILE A 51 -9.34 -13.53 0.72
CA ILE A 51 -9.95 -13.47 -0.61
C ILE A 51 -9.37 -14.59 -1.46
N ILE A 52 -10.26 -15.35 -2.08
CA ILE A 52 -9.92 -16.49 -2.92
C ILE A 52 -10.67 -16.39 -4.23
N ALA A 53 -9.96 -16.28 -5.35
CA ALA A 53 -10.59 -16.35 -6.67
C ALA A 53 -10.43 -17.76 -7.24
N ILE A 54 -11.57 -18.44 -7.38
CA ILE A 54 -11.68 -19.80 -7.89
C ILE A 54 -11.58 -19.75 -9.40
N THR A 55 -10.49 -20.27 -9.94
CA THR A 55 -10.09 -20.15 -11.34
C THR A 55 -10.45 -21.42 -12.10
N ASP A 56 -11.42 -21.34 -13.01
CA ASP A 56 -11.76 -22.44 -13.90
C ASP A 56 -11.64 -22.03 -15.37
N TYR A 57 -11.23 -22.98 -16.21
CA TYR A 57 -11.13 -22.77 -17.65
C TYR A 57 -12.52 -22.66 -18.28
N TYR A 58 -12.83 -21.51 -18.89
CA TYR A 58 -14.07 -21.26 -19.65
C TYR A 58 -15.39 -21.56 -18.93
N SER A 59 -15.38 -21.69 -17.61
CA SER A 59 -16.54 -22.11 -16.81
C SER A 59 -16.45 -21.54 -15.40
N ILE A 60 -17.50 -21.76 -14.61
CA ILE A 60 -17.53 -21.46 -13.18
C ILE A 60 -17.94 -22.69 -12.36
N ASP A 61 -17.75 -23.90 -12.91
CA ASP A 61 -18.28 -25.14 -12.36
C ASP A 61 -17.76 -25.41 -10.94
N GLY A 62 -16.47 -25.18 -10.69
CA GLY A 62 -15.85 -25.31 -9.38
C GLY A 62 -16.34 -24.26 -8.39
N TYR A 63 -16.44 -23.00 -8.82
CA TYR A 63 -17.00 -21.92 -7.99
C TYR A 63 -18.47 -22.18 -7.63
N LYS A 64 -19.29 -22.62 -8.60
CA LYS A 64 -20.70 -22.96 -8.41
C LYS A 64 -20.86 -24.07 -7.39
N LYS A 65 -20.14 -25.18 -7.56
CA LYS A 65 -20.15 -26.30 -6.61
C LYS A 65 -19.73 -25.86 -5.21
N LEU A 66 -18.60 -25.15 -5.09
CA LEU A 66 -18.13 -24.63 -3.81
C LEU A 66 -19.23 -23.80 -3.11
N LYS A 67 -19.87 -22.89 -3.83
CA LYS A 67 -20.86 -21.98 -3.26
C LYS A 67 -22.16 -22.72 -2.87
N GLU A 68 -22.80 -23.38 -3.82
CA GLU A 68 -24.16 -23.94 -3.67
C GLU A 68 -24.19 -25.25 -2.85
N GLU A 69 -23.14 -26.06 -2.95
CA GLU A 69 -23.09 -27.38 -2.28
C GLU A 69 -22.42 -27.32 -0.90
N TYR A 70 -21.50 -26.37 -0.67
CA TYR A 70 -20.70 -26.33 0.57
C TYR A 70 -20.89 -25.03 1.37
N LEU A 71 -20.59 -23.86 0.81
CA LEU A 71 -20.55 -22.60 1.58
C LEU A 71 -21.94 -22.14 2.05
N GLU A 72 -22.97 -22.35 1.23
CA GLU A 72 -24.37 -22.03 1.59
C GLU A 72 -25.00 -23.07 2.53
N ARG A 73 -24.33 -24.21 2.77
CA ARG A 73 -24.84 -25.32 3.59
C ARG A 73 -23.93 -25.58 4.79
N GLU A 74 -24.24 -24.94 5.91
CA GLU A 74 -23.46 -25.09 7.14
C GLU A 74 -23.29 -26.55 7.59
N SER A 75 -24.34 -27.37 7.44
CA SER A 75 -24.28 -28.80 7.75
C SER A 75 -23.20 -29.53 6.94
N LYS A 76 -22.99 -29.14 5.69
CA LYS A 76 -21.97 -29.75 4.83
C LYS A 76 -20.55 -29.42 5.33
N LEU A 77 -20.32 -28.20 5.80
CA LEU A 77 -19.04 -27.83 6.44
C LEU A 77 -18.82 -28.62 7.75
N LYS A 78 -19.88 -28.85 8.53
CA LYS A 78 -19.80 -29.69 9.75
C LYS A 78 -19.50 -31.16 9.42
N GLU A 79 -20.13 -31.72 8.40
CA GLU A 79 -19.84 -33.07 7.88
C GLU A 79 -18.38 -33.21 7.44
N LEU A 80 -17.80 -32.16 6.84
CA LEU A 80 -16.38 -32.10 6.47
C LEU A 80 -15.43 -32.02 7.69
N GLY A 81 -15.98 -31.80 8.88
CA GLY A 81 -15.28 -31.77 10.16
C GLY A 81 -14.85 -30.37 10.62
N PHE A 82 -15.40 -29.29 10.05
CA PHE A 82 -15.11 -27.93 10.51
C PHE A 82 -15.90 -27.58 11.79
N LEU A 83 -15.22 -26.97 12.76
CA LEU A 83 -15.84 -26.49 14.00
C LEU A 83 -16.60 -25.17 13.76
N ASP A 84 -17.53 -24.81 14.65
CA ASP A 84 -18.33 -23.58 14.52
C ASP A 84 -17.46 -22.32 14.38
N GLU A 85 -16.36 -22.22 15.14
CA GLU A 85 -15.41 -21.09 15.05
C GLU A 85 -14.69 -21.04 13.70
N GLU A 86 -14.38 -22.19 13.11
CA GLU A 86 -13.75 -22.29 11.79
C GLU A 86 -14.73 -21.93 10.69
N ILE A 87 -15.99 -22.38 10.80
CA ILE A 87 -17.07 -22.02 9.89
C ILE A 87 -17.29 -20.50 9.88
N LEU A 88 -17.25 -19.85 11.06
CA LEU A 88 -17.33 -18.39 11.14
C LEU A 88 -16.18 -17.71 10.41
N LYS A 89 -14.95 -18.22 10.52
CA LYS A 89 -13.79 -17.70 9.78
C LYS A 89 -13.93 -17.94 8.27
N ILE A 90 -14.38 -19.12 7.85
CA ILE A 90 -14.63 -19.46 6.43
C ILE A 90 -15.66 -18.49 5.84
N ARG A 91 -16.73 -18.16 6.57
CA ARG A 91 -17.75 -17.20 6.12
C ARG A 91 -17.24 -15.77 5.95
N GLN A 92 -16.11 -15.43 6.57
CA GLN A 92 -15.44 -14.14 6.39
C GLN A 92 -14.47 -14.14 5.20
N ILE A 93 -14.27 -15.28 4.54
CA ILE A 93 -13.47 -15.35 3.31
C ILE A 93 -14.37 -14.97 2.13
N LEU A 94 -13.91 -14.02 1.32
CA LEU A 94 -14.56 -13.69 0.07
C LEU A 94 -14.13 -14.67 -1.03
N PHE A 95 -15.07 -15.45 -1.53
CA PHE A 95 -14.88 -16.29 -2.71
C PHE A 95 -15.39 -15.57 -3.96
N LEU A 96 -14.57 -15.52 -5.01
CA LEU A 96 -14.90 -14.91 -6.30
C LEU A 96 -14.75 -15.95 -7.40
N ALA A 97 -15.57 -15.85 -8.45
CA ALA A 97 -15.35 -16.63 -9.67
C ALA A 97 -14.26 -15.93 -10.49
N ASN A 98 -13.24 -16.67 -10.93
CA ASN A 98 -12.25 -16.26 -11.91
C ASN A 98 -12.38 -17.18 -13.12
N ILE A 99 -12.73 -16.64 -14.28
CA ILE A 99 -12.82 -17.44 -15.50
C ILE A 99 -11.55 -17.20 -16.30
N GLU A 100 -10.76 -18.25 -16.52
CA GLU A 100 -9.59 -18.22 -17.39
C GLU A 100 -10.01 -18.55 -18.83
N PHE A 101 -9.77 -17.58 -19.73
CA PHE A 101 -9.92 -17.73 -21.17
C PHE A 101 -8.55 -17.72 -21.84
N ARG A 102 -8.46 -18.41 -22.97
CA ARG A 102 -7.41 -18.17 -23.98
C ARG A 102 -7.98 -17.33 -25.11
N LEU A 103 -7.26 -16.29 -25.50
CA LEU A 103 -7.63 -15.44 -26.62
C LEU A 103 -7.26 -16.07 -27.97
N ASP A 104 -7.90 -15.61 -29.03
CA ASP A 104 -7.54 -15.92 -30.42
C ASP A 104 -6.28 -15.17 -30.92
N ILE A 105 -5.43 -14.75 -29.98
CA ILE A 105 -4.16 -14.08 -30.22
C ILE A 105 -3.04 -15.07 -29.93
N LEU A 106 -2.25 -15.37 -30.95
CA LEU A 106 -1.10 -16.28 -30.86
C LEU A 106 0.20 -15.50 -30.71
N VAL A 107 0.97 -15.84 -29.69
CA VAL A 107 2.32 -15.32 -29.45
C VAL A 107 3.26 -16.50 -29.28
N ASN A 108 4.26 -16.62 -30.14
CA ASN A 108 5.24 -17.73 -30.12
C ASN A 108 4.60 -19.14 -30.05
N GLY A 109 3.43 -19.33 -30.69
CA GLY A 109 2.71 -20.60 -30.73
C GLY A 109 1.82 -20.87 -29.51
N ALA A 110 1.75 -19.96 -28.54
CA ALA A 110 0.84 -20.03 -27.40
C ALA A 110 -0.27 -18.98 -27.51
N LYS A 111 -1.45 -19.28 -26.95
CA LYS A 111 -2.57 -18.35 -26.89
C LYS A 111 -2.50 -17.52 -25.62
N VAL A 112 -2.68 -16.20 -25.78
CA VAL A 112 -2.64 -15.26 -24.66
C VAL A 112 -3.74 -15.55 -23.64
N ASN A 113 -3.36 -15.61 -22.37
CA ASN A 113 -4.26 -15.73 -21.23
C ASN A 113 -5.07 -14.47 -20.95
N PHE A 114 -6.32 -14.64 -20.55
CA PHE A 114 -7.24 -13.56 -20.25
C PHE A 114 -8.22 -13.97 -19.16
N HIS A 115 -8.24 -13.24 -18.04
CA HIS A 115 -9.03 -13.60 -16.87
C HIS A 115 -10.13 -12.59 -16.59
N ILE A 116 -11.31 -13.10 -16.22
CA ILE A 116 -12.44 -12.30 -15.75
C ILE A 116 -12.78 -12.73 -14.33
N ILE A 117 -12.51 -11.85 -13.36
CA ILE A 117 -12.90 -12.05 -11.95
C ILE A 117 -14.24 -11.36 -11.71
N LEU A 118 -15.24 -12.11 -11.25
CA LEU A 118 -16.61 -11.65 -11.08
C LEU A 118 -16.98 -11.46 -9.60
N SER A 119 -17.79 -10.43 -9.34
CA SER A 119 -18.35 -10.15 -8.02
C SER A 119 -19.21 -11.30 -7.49
N ASP A 120 -19.08 -11.58 -6.19
CA ASP A 120 -19.92 -12.52 -5.45
C ASP A 120 -21.43 -12.16 -5.45
N LYS A 121 -21.76 -10.92 -5.83
CA LYS A 121 -23.12 -10.38 -5.94
C LYS A 121 -23.83 -10.72 -7.24
N ILE A 122 -23.13 -11.26 -8.23
CA ILE A 122 -23.75 -11.75 -9.47
C ILE A 122 -24.31 -13.16 -9.19
N LYS A 123 -25.53 -13.44 -9.64
CA LYS A 123 -26.11 -14.79 -9.51
C LYS A 123 -25.38 -15.75 -10.45
N ILE A 124 -25.15 -16.98 -10.00
CA ILE A 124 -24.52 -18.03 -10.81
C ILE A 124 -25.27 -18.24 -12.13
N SER A 125 -26.60 -18.30 -12.08
CA SER A 125 -27.44 -18.42 -13.27
C SER A 125 -27.26 -17.28 -14.27
N ASP A 126 -27.00 -16.05 -13.80
CA ASP A 126 -26.74 -14.93 -14.70
C ASP A 126 -25.38 -15.06 -15.37
N ILE A 127 -24.35 -15.52 -14.66
CA ILE A 127 -23.03 -15.80 -15.25
C ILE A 127 -23.15 -16.88 -16.33
N GLU A 128 -23.92 -17.94 -16.08
CA GLU A 128 -24.12 -19.03 -17.04
C GLU A 128 -24.94 -18.56 -18.26
N GLU A 129 -26.15 -18.04 -18.05
CA GLU A 129 -27.12 -17.77 -19.12
C GLU A 129 -26.86 -16.44 -19.86
N ASN A 130 -26.43 -15.41 -19.12
CA ASN A 130 -26.33 -14.04 -19.65
C ASN A 130 -24.89 -13.63 -20.01
N PHE A 131 -23.89 -14.47 -19.70
CA PHE A 131 -22.50 -14.23 -20.06
C PHE A 131 -21.88 -15.43 -20.80
N LEU A 132 -21.59 -16.54 -20.13
CA LEU A 132 -20.85 -17.67 -20.71
C LEU A 132 -21.52 -18.23 -21.96
N LYS A 133 -22.81 -18.58 -21.90
CA LYS A 133 -23.53 -19.14 -23.06
C LYS A 133 -23.69 -18.18 -24.25
N ARG A 134 -23.41 -16.88 -24.07
CA ARG A 134 -23.44 -15.87 -25.13
C ARG A 134 -22.08 -15.63 -25.80
N ILE A 135 -21.01 -16.14 -25.21
CA ILE A 135 -19.69 -16.14 -25.84
C ILE A 135 -19.70 -17.18 -26.95
N GLU A 136 -19.16 -16.83 -28.11
CA GLU A 136 -19.06 -17.71 -29.26
C GLU A 136 -17.59 -17.96 -29.60
N PHE A 137 -17.29 -19.18 -30.05
CA PHE A 137 -15.96 -19.55 -30.53
C PHE A 137 -16.03 -20.11 -31.95
N PRO A 138 -14.97 -19.97 -32.77
CA PRO A 138 -14.90 -20.57 -34.09
C PRO A 138 -14.95 -22.10 -34.01
N PHE A 139 -15.85 -22.72 -34.77
CA PHE A 139 -15.99 -24.18 -34.83
C PHE A 139 -15.49 -24.76 -36.17
N GLN A 140 -15.90 -24.15 -37.29
CA GLN A 140 -15.51 -24.61 -38.63
C GLN A 140 -15.71 -23.52 -39.69
N GLY A 141 -14.62 -23.09 -40.34
CA GLY A 141 -14.73 -22.03 -41.36
C GLY A 141 -15.35 -20.77 -40.76
N THR A 142 -16.54 -20.41 -41.22
CA THR A 142 -17.33 -19.29 -40.67
C THR A 142 -18.34 -19.70 -39.59
N GLU A 143 -18.56 -21.01 -39.37
CA GLU A 143 -19.43 -21.51 -38.31
C GLU A 143 -18.83 -21.19 -36.94
N LYS A 144 -19.62 -20.52 -36.11
CA LYS A 144 -19.35 -20.29 -34.70
C LYS A 144 -20.32 -21.09 -33.85
N ARG A 145 -19.90 -21.45 -32.63
CA ARG A 145 -20.75 -22.10 -31.64
C ARG A 145 -20.63 -21.41 -30.29
N THR A 146 -21.69 -21.47 -29.51
CA THR A 146 -21.73 -20.89 -28.16
C THR A 146 -20.90 -21.72 -27.18
N LEU A 147 -20.33 -21.06 -26.18
CA LEU A 147 -19.50 -21.65 -25.13
C LEU A 147 -20.35 -22.47 -24.15
N THR A 148 -20.79 -23.64 -24.61
CA THR A 148 -21.51 -24.64 -23.81
C THR A 148 -20.69 -25.92 -23.75
N ARG A 149 -20.84 -26.68 -22.66
CA ARG A 149 -20.15 -27.97 -22.49
C ARG A 149 -20.34 -28.91 -23.69
N SER A 150 -21.57 -29.04 -24.18
CA SER A 150 -21.89 -29.87 -25.35
C SER A 150 -21.18 -29.41 -26.62
N ASN A 151 -21.05 -28.10 -26.84
CA ASN A 151 -20.36 -27.57 -28.02
C ASN A 151 -18.85 -27.76 -27.92
N ILE A 152 -18.28 -27.63 -26.71
CA ILE A 152 -16.87 -27.86 -26.44
C ILE A 152 -16.52 -29.35 -26.64
N GLU A 153 -17.34 -30.27 -26.12
CA GLU A 153 -17.20 -31.71 -26.36
C GLU A 153 -17.35 -32.04 -27.86
N SER A 154 -18.26 -31.38 -28.56
CA SER A 154 -18.39 -31.55 -30.01
C SER A 154 -17.13 -31.09 -30.76
N LEU A 155 -16.49 -29.99 -30.34
CA LEU A 155 -15.22 -29.53 -30.89
C LEU A 155 -14.12 -30.57 -30.65
N GLY A 156 -13.98 -31.05 -29.41
CA GLY A 156 -12.99 -32.06 -29.11
C GLY A 156 -13.21 -33.38 -29.84
N LYS A 157 -14.47 -33.83 -30.00
CA LYS A 157 -14.82 -35.01 -30.80
C LYS A 157 -14.40 -34.85 -32.26
N LYS A 158 -14.68 -33.69 -32.85
CA LYS A 158 -14.26 -33.37 -34.22
C LYS A 158 -12.73 -33.41 -34.34
N LEU A 159 -12.02 -32.70 -33.48
CA LEU A 159 -10.55 -32.63 -33.52
C LEU A 159 -9.89 -34.00 -33.33
N LYS A 160 -10.45 -34.83 -32.45
CA LYS A 160 -9.99 -36.20 -32.20
C LYS A 160 -10.16 -37.12 -33.41
N LEU A 161 -11.20 -36.89 -34.23
CA LEU A 161 -11.39 -37.59 -35.52
C LEU A 161 -10.44 -37.08 -36.61
N GLU A 162 -10.13 -35.78 -36.60
CA GLU A 162 -9.21 -35.16 -37.57
C GLU A 162 -7.73 -35.43 -37.26
N GLN A 163 -7.39 -35.63 -35.97
CA GLN A 163 -6.03 -35.77 -35.46
C GLN A 163 -5.94 -36.92 -34.45
N ASN A 164 -5.56 -38.11 -34.92
CA ASN A 164 -5.51 -39.35 -34.12
C ASN A 164 -4.49 -39.33 -32.96
N ASN A 165 -3.56 -38.37 -32.95
CA ASN A 165 -2.55 -38.22 -31.91
C ASN A 165 -3.04 -37.45 -30.68
N LEU A 166 -4.20 -36.77 -30.75
CA LEU A 166 -4.77 -36.05 -29.62
C LEU A 166 -5.28 -37.04 -28.57
N ARG A 167 -4.74 -36.94 -27.35
CA ARG A 167 -5.09 -37.77 -26.20
C ARG A 167 -5.93 -36.97 -25.21
N GLY A 168 -6.82 -37.67 -24.50
CA GLY A 168 -7.72 -37.08 -23.50
C GLY A 168 -9.20 -37.32 -23.82
N ASN A 169 -10.06 -36.91 -22.90
CA ASN A 169 -11.49 -36.88 -23.16
C ASN A 169 -11.85 -35.70 -24.10
N GLU A 170 -13.01 -35.79 -24.73
CA GLU A 170 -13.45 -34.82 -25.75
C GLU A 170 -13.52 -33.40 -25.16
N TYR A 171 -13.97 -33.25 -23.91
CA TYR A 171 -14.03 -31.93 -23.27
C TYR A 171 -12.63 -31.32 -23.06
N GLN A 172 -11.66 -32.11 -22.58
CA GLN A 172 -10.26 -31.68 -22.40
C GLN A 172 -9.63 -31.20 -23.71
N ILE A 173 -9.82 -31.99 -24.78
CA ILE A 173 -9.30 -31.64 -26.11
C ILE A 173 -9.97 -30.35 -26.61
N GLY A 174 -11.29 -30.23 -26.43
CA GLY A 174 -12.05 -29.03 -26.80
C GLY A 174 -11.56 -27.78 -26.08
N ILE A 175 -11.46 -27.82 -24.74
CA ILE A 175 -10.95 -26.72 -23.91
C ILE A 175 -9.52 -26.33 -24.32
N GLY A 176 -8.63 -27.31 -24.52
CA GLY A 176 -7.24 -27.06 -24.90
C GLY A 176 -7.08 -26.36 -26.25
N GLN A 177 -8.08 -26.47 -27.14
CA GLN A 177 -8.07 -25.86 -28.47
C GLN A 177 -8.99 -24.63 -28.58
N LEU A 178 -9.74 -24.30 -27.54
CA LEU A 178 -10.66 -23.17 -27.56
C LEU A 178 -9.90 -21.83 -27.58
N ALA A 179 -10.52 -20.82 -28.20
CA ALA A 179 -10.08 -19.44 -28.18
C ALA A 179 -11.29 -18.53 -28.29
N VAL A 180 -11.26 -17.37 -27.64
CA VAL A 180 -12.33 -16.37 -27.66
C VAL A 180 -11.79 -15.00 -28.03
N ASP A 181 -12.65 -14.15 -28.58
CA ASP A 181 -12.31 -12.75 -28.85
C ASP A 181 -12.52 -11.91 -27.58
N SER A 182 -11.48 -11.18 -27.18
CA SER A 182 -11.53 -10.27 -26.03
C SER A 182 -12.63 -9.21 -26.15
N SER A 183 -12.89 -8.71 -27.36
CA SER A 183 -13.87 -7.64 -27.59
C SER A 183 -15.29 -8.15 -27.35
N GLN A 184 -15.61 -9.36 -27.82
CA GLN A 184 -16.88 -10.03 -27.54
C GLN A 184 -17.10 -10.21 -26.04
N VAL A 185 -16.09 -10.73 -25.33
CA VAL A 185 -16.18 -10.97 -23.87
C VAL A 185 -16.47 -9.65 -23.13
N LEU A 186 -15.73 -8.59 -23.43
CA LEU A 186 -15.91 -7.29 -22.77
C LEU A 186 -17.23 -6.63 -23.12
N ASN A 187 -17.67 -6.71 -24.37
CA ASN A 187 -18.94 -6.15 -24.81
C ASN A 187 -20.13 -6.75 -24.05
N LEU A 188 -20.12 -8.07 -23.81
CA LEU A 188 -21.14 -8.75 -23.01
C LEU A 188 -21.16 -8.30 -21.53
N LEU A 189 -20.02 -7.89 -20.98
CA LEU A 189 -19.90 -7.42 -19.59
C LEU A 189 -20.27 -5.94 -19.46
N GLU A 190 -19.78 -5.08 -20.35
CA GLU A 190 -19.95 -3.62 -20.30
C GLU A 190 -21.38 -3.18 -20.60
N ASN A 191 -22.02 -3.81 -21.58
CA ASN A 191 -23.36 -3.45 -22.06
C ASN A 191 -24.48 -4.19 -21.33
N SER A 192 -24.23 -4.63 -20.10
CA SER A 192 -25.18 -5.36 -19.27
C SER A 192 -25.28 -4.75 -17.87
N ASP A 193 -26.48 -4.35 -17.46
CA ASP A 193 -26.73 -3.86 -16.09
C ASP A 193 -26.47 -4.92 -15.01
N ILE A 194 -26.45 -6.20 -15.40
CA ILE A 194 -26.12 -7.31 -14.51
C ILE A 194 -24.65 -7.23 -14.09
N PHE A 195 -23.75 -7.04 -15.06
CA PHE A 195 -22.31 -7.19 -14.90
C PHE A 195 -21.57 -5.86 -14.77
N LYS A 196 -22.11 -4.75 -15.26
CA LYS A 196 -21.47 -3.43 -15.19
C LYS A 196 -20.97 -3.14 -13.77
N ASN A 197 -19.70 -2.74 -13.67
CA ASN A 197 -19.01 -2.48 -12.39
C ASN A 197 -18.84 -3.70 -11.46
N LYS A 198 -19.13 -4.94 -11.91
CA LYS A 198 -19.08 -6.15 -11.08
C LYS A 198 -18.06 -7.19 -11.59
N TYR A 199 -17.06 -6.75 -12.35
CA TYR A 199 -15.97 -7.60 -12.84
C TYR A 199 -14.62 -6.87 -12.82
N LEU A 200 -13.54 -7.65 -12.83
CA LEU A 200 -12.18 -7.21 -13.08
C LEU A 200 -11.64 -7.98 -14.28
N VAL A 201 -10.89 -7.29 -15.13
CA VAL A 201 -10.21 -7.88 -16.29
C VAL A 201 -8.76 -7.97 -15.90
N VAL A 202 -8.19 -9.17 -15.96
CA VAL A 202 -6.82 -9.43 -15.50
C VAL A 202 -6.03 -10.11 -16.61
N ILE A 203 -4.85 -9.58 -16.90
CA ILE A 203 -3.99 -10.10 -17.97
C ILE A 203 -2.63 -10.51 -17.40
N PRO A 204 -2.19 -11.76 -17.60
CA PRO A 204 -0.83 -12.20 -17.30
C PRO A 204 0.18 -11.53 -18.23
N SER A 205 0.72 -10.39 -17.81
CA SER A 205 1.59 -9.57 -18.65
C SER A 205 2.99 -10.16 -18.84
N ASP A 206 3.43 -11.02 -17.92
CA ASP A 206 4.79 -11.60 -17.91
C ASP A 206 4.87 -12.97 -18.61
N GLU A 207 3.74 -13.50 -19.05
CA GLU A 207 3.68 -14.76 -19.81
C GLU A 207 3.85 -14.46 -21.31
N ASP A 208 2.92 -14.92 -22.14
CA ASP A 208 2.96 -14.79 -23.59
C ASP A 208 3.10 -13.33 -24.05
N LEU A 209 2.36 -12.42 -23.42
CA LEU A 209 2.28 -11.01 -23.81
C LEU A 209 3.62 -10.27 -23.73
N SER A 210 4.51 -10.71 -22.83
CA SER A 210 5.84 -10.11 -22.65
C SER A 210 6.75 -10.32 -23.87
N ASN A 211 6.49 -11.36 -24.68
CA ASN A 211 7.23 -11.68 -25.89
C ASN A 211 6.88 -10.74 -27.06
N ILE A 212 5.75 -10.04 -27.01
CA ILE A 212 5.42 -9.02 -28.02
C ILE A 212 6.29 -7.79 -27.78
N ARG A 213 7.22 -7.54 -28.70
CA ARG A 213 8.08 -6.35 -28.68
C ARG A 213 7.27 -5.08 -28.79
N TRP A 214 7.63 -4.08 -27.98
CA TRP A 214 6.94 -2.78 -27.95
C TRP A 214 7.18 -1.95 -29.23
N ASP A 215 8.29 -2.19 -29.92
CA ASP A 215 8.64 -1.58 -31.21
C ASP A 215 8.31 -2.49 -32.42
N GLY A 216 7.62 -3.61 -32.17
CA GLY A 216 7.23 -4.57 -33.20
C GLY A 216 5.91 -4.22 -33.89
N GLN A 217 5.61 -4.93 -34.98
CA GLN A 217 4.35 -4.78 -35.72
C GLN A 217 3.11 -5.12 -34.85
N ASP A 218 3.27 -6.02 -33.88
CA ASP A 218 2.20 -6.49 -33.01
C ASP A 218 2.04 -5.63 -31.74
N HIS A 219 2.80 -4.54 -31.60
CA HIS A 219 2.73 -3.62 -30.47
C HIS A 219 1.29 -3.19 -30.16
N ASN A 220 0.52 -2.85 -31.20
CA ASN A 220 -0.84 -2.34 -31.01
C ASN A 220 -1.77 -3.40 -30.36
N ILE A 221 -1.55 -4.70 -30.64
CA ILE A 221 -2.29 -5.79 -30.00
C ILE A 221 -1.97 -5.81 -28.51
N ARG A 222 -0.68 -5.78 -28.15
CA ARG A 222 -0.24 -5.75 -26.75
C ARG A 222 -0.81 -4.53 -26.02
N LYS A 223 -0.75 -3.36 -26.64
CA LYS A 223 -1.28 -2.11 -26.10
C LYS A 223 -2.78 -2.17 -25.84
N ILE A 224 -3.58 -2.65 -26.80
CA ILE A 224 -5.04 -2.78 -26.65
C ILE A 224 -5.39 -3.71 -25.49
N LEU A 225 -4.72 -4.86 -25.37
CA LEU A 225 -4.96 -5.80 -24.27
C LEU A 225 -4.67 -5.14 -22.91
N ILE A 226 -3.54 -4.45 -22.77
CA ILE A 226 -3.22 -3.72 -21.53
C ILE A 226 -4.26 -2.63 -21.25
N GLN A 227 -4.72 -1.90 -22.27
CA GLN A 227 -5.75 -0.87 -22.12
C GLN A 227 -7.07 -1.46 -21.58
N GLN A 228 -7.45 -2.64 -22.05
CA GLN A 228 -8.63 -3.39 -21.58
C GLN A 228 -8.49 -3.93 -20.15
N ALA A 229 -7.26 -4.18 -19.68
CA ALA A 229 -7.02 -4.74 -18.36
C ALA A 229 -7.33 -3.75 -17.24
N HIS A 230 -7.98 -4.23 -16.18
CA HIS A 230 -8.08 -3.52 -14.90
C HIS A 230 -6.85 -3.80 -14.02
N CYS A 231 -6.37 -5.05 -14.02
CA CYS A 231 -5.21 -5.49 -13.26
C CYS A 231 -4.27 -6.33 -14.15
N LEU A 232 -3.04 -6.53 -13.71
CA LEU A 232 -2.11 -7.47 -14.32
C LEU A 232 -1.87 -8.64 -13.38
N PHE A 233 -1.72 -9.86 -13.92
CA PHE A 233 -1.15 -10.97 -13.16
C PHE A 233 0.37 -10.92 -13.28
N SER A 234 1.02 -10.48 -12.22
CA SER A 234 2.49 -10.43 -12.15
C SER A 234 2.96 -10.29 -10.71
N SER A 235 4.04 -11.00 -10.38
CA SER A 235 4.81 -10.81 -9.15
C SER A 235 6.20 -10.22 -9.41
N ASN A 236 6.45 -9.78 -10.64
CA ASN A 236 7.73 -9.22 -11.06
C ASN A 236 7.81 -7.74 -10.64
N LYS A 237 8.82 -7.38 -9.84
CA LYS A 237 9.03 -5.98 -9.38
C LYS A 237 9.11 -4.97 -10.52
N SER A 238 9.72 -5.34 -11.64
CA SER A 238 9.85 -4.49 -12.83
C SER A 238 8.49 -4.24 -13.48
N THR A 239 7.64 -5.26 -13.57
CA THR A 239 6.28 -5.17 -14.11
C THR A 239 5.36 -4.41 -13.17
N ILE A 240 5.47 -4.63 -11.85
CA ILE A 240 4.76 -3.87 -10.82
C ILE A 240 5.06 -2.37 -10.97
N SER A 241 6.35 -1.99 -10.99
CA SER A 241 6.77 -0.60 -11.14
C SER A 241 6.30 0.01 -12.48
N TRP A 242 6.32 -0.78 -13.56
CA TRP A 242 5.77 -0.36 -14.85
C TRP A 242 4.25 -0.14 -14.80
N GLY A 243 3.48 -1.06 -14.20
CA GLY A 243 2.03 -0.95 -14.03
C GLY A 243 1.61 0.24 -13.17
N LEU A 244 2.49 0.66 -12.24
CA LEU A 244 2.33 1.87 -11.43
C LEU A 244 2.75 3.17 -12.16
N GLY A 245 3.22 3.07 -13.41
CA GLY A 245 3.71 4.19 -14.21
C GLY A 245 5.02 4.79 -13.71
N GLU A 246 5.73 4.15 -12.77
CA GLU A 246 6.95 4.68 -12.14
C GLU A 246 8.18 4.60 -13.06
N LYS A 247 8.07 3.83 -14.15
CA LYS A 247 9.11 3.74 -15.17
C LYS A 247 8.94 4.74 -16.31
N SER A 248 7.83 5.47 -16.33
CA SER A 248 7.60 6.55 -17.29
C SER A 248 8.20 7.84 -16.73
N GLU A 249 8.86 8.64 -17.56
CA GLU A 249 9.31 9.99 -17.17
C GLU A 249 8.13 10.85 -16.71
N ASN A 250 6.98 10.67 -17.38
CA ASN A 250 5.72 11.29 -17.01
C ASN A 250 4.64 10.22 -16.77
N LYS A 251 4.11 10.19 -15.54
CA LYS A 251 3.02 9.28 -15.15
C LYS A 251 1.69 9.61 -15.84
N GLU A 252 1.45 10.86 -16.20
CA GLU A 252 0.25 11.28 -16.92
C GLU A 252 0.23 10.72 -18.36
N GLU A 253 1.39 10.65 -19.02
CA GLU A 253 1.51 10.02 -20.34
C GLU A 253 1.23 8.53 -20.29
N TYR A 254 1.71 7.84 -19.26
CA TYR A 254 1.36 6.43 -19.03
C TYR A 254 -0.15 6.25 -18.89
N VAL A 255 -0.81 7.08 -18.08
CA VAL A 255 -2.27 7.00 -17.89
C VAL A 255 -3.02 7.37 -19.18
N LYS A 256 -2.54 8.34 -19.96
CA LYS A 256 -3.12 8.67 -21.26
C LYS A 256 -3.01 7.51 -22.25
N GLU A 257 -1.88 6.79 -22.23
CA GLU A 257 -1.65 5.66 -23.11
C GLU A 257 -2.44 4.41 -22.70
N PHE A 258 -2.50 4.09 -21.40
CA PHE A 258 -3.06 2.84 -20.88
C PHE A 258 -4.41 2.99 -20.19
N PHE A 259 -4.96 4.21 -20.19
CA PHE A 259 -6.23 4.64 -19.57
C PHE A 259 -6.29 4.57 -18.04
N SER A 260 -5.38 3.84 -17.40
CA SER A 260 -5.26 3.78 -15.95
C SER A 260 -3.88 3.28 -15.54
N LEU A 261 -3.53 3.46 -14.27
CA LEU A 261 -2.53 2.60 -13.65
C LEU A 261 -3.06 1.16 -13.61
N LYS A 262 -2.17 0.18 -13.66
CA LYS A 262 -2.48 -1.24 -13.71
C LYS A 262 -1.93 -1.94 -12.46
N PRO A 263 -2.70 -2.04 -11.36
CA PRO A 263 -2.28 -2.81 -10.20
C PRO A 263 -1.94 -4.24 -10.62
N CYS A 264 -0.81 -4.74 -10.11
CA CYS A 264 -0.46 -6.14 -10.26
C CYS A 264 -1.03 -6.93 -9.09
N ILE A 265 -1.81 -7.96 -9.39
CA ILE A 265 -2.27 -8.96 -8.41
C ILE A 265 -1.58 -10.30 -8.69
N HIS A 266 -1.67 -11.23 -7.75
CA HIS A 266 -1.04 -12.53 -7.88
C HIS A 266 -1.84 -13.62 -7.14
N GLY A 267 -1.56 -14.86 -7.49
CA GLY A 267 -2.13 -16.06 -6.87
C GLY A 267 -1.13 -17.21 -6.92
N SER A 268 -1.49 -18.34 -6.33
CA SER A 268 -0.60 -19.51 -6.27
C SER A 268 -0.56 -20.33 -7.56
N ASP A 269 -1.50 -20.11 -8.48
CA ASP A 269 -1.71 -20.92 -9.69
C ASP A 269 -1.73 -22.42 -9.36
N ALA A 270 -2.48 -22.74 -8.30
CA ALA A 270 -2.42 -24.05 -7.67
C ALA A 270 -3.23 -25.08 -8.46
N HIS A 271 -2.53 -26.06 -9.02
CA HIS A 271 -3.09 -27.27 -9.63
C HIS A 271 -2.96 -28.54 -8.77
N CYS A 272 -2.20 -28.45 -7.67
CA CYS A 272 -1.98 -29.52 -6.69
C CYS A 272 -2.06 -29.01 -5.26
N TYR A 273 -2.20 -29.92 -4.29
CA TYR A 273 -2.37 -29.55 -2.88
C TYR A 273 -1.18 -28.79 -2.32
N GLU A 274 0.03 -29.09 -2.77
CA GLU A 274 1.29 -28.49 -2.28
C GLU A 274 1.37 -27.00 -2.61
N LYS A 275 0.79 -26.58 -3.74
CA LYS A 275 0.79 -25.18 -4.19
C LYS A 275 -0.31 -24.31 -3.61
N LEU A 276 -1.37 -24.88 -3.04
CA LEU A 276 -2.49 -24.10 -2.47
C LEU A 276 -1.99 -23.03 -1.49
N PHE A 277 -2.27 -21.75 -1.81
CA PHE A 277 -1.88 -20.55 -1.05
C PHE A 277 -0.37 -20.38 -0.86
N ARG A 278 0.44 -21.02 -1.71
CA ARG A 278 1.90 -20.97 -1.69
C ARG A 278 2.45 -20.54 -3.06
N PRO A 279 2.34 -19.23 -3.40
CA PRO A 279 2.88 -18.71 -4.64
C PRO A 279 4.40 -18.86 -4.69
N ASP A 280 4.93 -18.96 -5.91
CA ASP A 280 6.36 -19.15 -6.14
C ASP A 280 7.19 -18.06 -5.45
N LYS A 281 8.29 -18.47 -4.82
CA LYS A 281 9.21 -17.59 -4.06
C LYS A 281 8.51 -16.81 -2.92
N ASN A 282 7.45 -17.36 -2.34
CA ASN A 282 6.68 -16.75 -1.24
C ASN A 282 6.18 -15.34 -1.58
N ARG A 283 5.87 -15.06 -2.85
CA ARG A 283 5.40 -13.74 -3.29
C ARG A 283 3.91 -13.58 -3.01
N TYR A 284 3.53 -13.52 -1.74
CA TYR A 284 2.12 -13.39 -1.36
C TYR A 284 1.52 -12.07 -1.85
N CYS A 285 0.27 -12.11 -2.30
CA CYS A 285 -0.49 -10.93 -2.66
C CYS A 285 -1.21 -10.39 -1.42
N TRP A 286 -0.86 -9.18 -1.02
CA TRP A 286 -1.50 -8.45 0.06
C TRP A 286 -2.30 -7.30 -0.52
N VAL A 287 -3.57 -7.21 -0.14
CA VAL A 287 -4.45 -6.11 -0.55
C VAL A 287 -4.94 -5.37 0.67
N LYS A 288 -4.87 -4.03 0.67
CA LYS A 288 -5.41 -3.19 1.73
C LYS A 288 -6.88 -2.91 1.47
N SER A 289 -7.75 -3.77 1.97
CA SER A 289 -9.20 -3.66 1.77
C SER A 289 -10.01 -4.34 2.86
N ILE A 290 -11.30 -4.04 2.89
CA ILE A 290 -12.30 -4.95 3.44
C ILE A 290 -12.45 -6.10 2.43
N PRO A 291 -12.62 -7.38 2.84
CA PRO A 291 -12.78 -8.51 1.92
C PRO A 291 -14.17 -8.53 1.28
N THR A 292 -14.45 -7.53 0.45
CA THR A 292 -15.61 -7.48 -0.45
C THR A 292 -15.18 -7.06 -1.84
N PHE A 293 -16.00 -7.34 -2.85
CA PHE A 293 -15.69 -6.97 -4.23
C PHE A 293 -15.43 -5.45 -4.39
N GLU A 294 -16.27 -4.61 -3.80
CA GLU A 294 -16.05 -3.15 -3.82
C GLU A 294 -14.82 -2.74 -2.99
N GLY A 295 -14.51 -3.47 -1.92
CA GLY A 295 -13.28 -3.27 -1.16
C GLY A 295 -12.03 -3.50 -2.02
N ILE A 296 -11.96 -4.60 -2.77
CA ILE A 296 -10.81 -4.89 -3.64
C ILE A 296 -10.70 -3.92 -4.81
N ARG A 297 -11.82 -3.45 -5.39
CA ARG A 297 -11.82 -2.46 -6.46
C ARG A 297 -11.13 -1.15 -6.07
N GLN A 298 -11.01 -0.85 -4.77
CA GLN A 298 -10.25 0.32 -4.32
C GLN A 298 -8.79 0.29 -4.79
N MET A 299 -8.23 -0.91 -5.04
CA MET A 299 -6.88 -1.04 -5.60
C MET A 299 -6.71 -0.40 -6.98
N LEU A 300 -7.80 -0.22 -7.75
CA LEU A 300 -7.75 0.41 -9.07
C LEU A 300 -7.48 1.92 -8.97
N PHE A 301 -7.85 2.55 -7.84
CA PHE A 301 -7.72 3.99 -7.64
C PHE A 301 -6.39 4.37 -6.96
N GLU A 302 -5.93 3.53 -6.02
CA GLU A 302 -4.71 3.78 -5.23
C GLU A 302 -3.79 2.55 -5.24
N PRO A 303 -3.34 2.07 -6.41
CA PRO A 303 -2.71 0.75 -6.54
C PRO A 303 -1.44 0.61 -5.71
N LYS A 304 -0.60 1.66 -5.65
CA LYS A 304 0.65 1.66 -4.87
C LYS A 304 0.42 1.49 -3.36
N GLU A 305 -0.62 2.12 -2.83
CA GLU A 305 -0.92 2.13 -1.40
C GLU A 305 -1.74 0.91 -0.95
N ARG A 306 -2.26 0.14 -1.92
CA ARG A 306 -3.25 -0.91 -1.66
C ARG A 306 -2.86 -2.29 -2.12
N VAL A 307 -1.84 -2.44 -2.95
CA VAL A 307 -1.37 -3.76 -3.38
C VAL A 307 0.11 -3.88 -3.08
N TYR A 308 0.47 -4.96 -2.39
CA TYR A 308 1.83 -5.32 -2.10
C TYR A 308 2.05 -6.79 -2.41
N ILE A 309 3.10 -7.11 -3.15
CA ILE A 309 3.47 -8.49 -3.47
C ILE A 309 4.82 -8.78 -2.83
N GLY A 310 4.83 -9.67 -1.84
CA GLY A 310 6.02 -9.97 -1.06
C GLY A 310 5.78 -10.98 0.06
N GLU A 311 6.88 -11.46 0.63
CA GLU A 311 6.86 -12.51 1.66
C GLU A 311 6.34 -12.00 3.00
N THR A 312 6.74 -10.79 3.39
CA THR A 312 6.43 -10.20 4.70
C THR A 312 5.17 -9.36 4.67
N PHE A 313 4.55 -9.18 5.83
CA PHE A 313 3.43 -8.26 5.99
C PHE A 313 3.87 -6.82 5.67
N PRO A 314 3.10 -6.04 4.89
CA PRO A 314 3.53 -4.73 4.38
C PRO A 314 3.52 -3.56 5.38
N SER A 315 2.98 -3.73 6.60
CA SER A 315 2.97 -2.65 7.61
C SER A 315 4.06 -2.87 8.66
N GLU A 316 4.87 -1.83 8.89
CA GLU A 316 5.96 -1.83 9.87
C GLU A 316 5.62 -1.06 11.16
N LYS A 317 4.38 -0.54 11.28
CA LYS A 317 3.99 0.26 12.44
C LYS A 317 3.99 -0.60 13.70
N GLN A 318 4.80 -0.17 14.67
CA GLN A 318 4.87 -0.84 15.95
C GLN A 318 3.53 -0.72 16.70
N PRO A 319 2.99 -1.80 17.29
CA PRO A 319 1.67 -1.78 17.94
C PRO A 319 1.51 -0.71 19.03
N TYR A 320 2.59 -0.37 19.72
CA TYR A 320 2.63 0.67 20.74
C TYR A 320 2.47 2.11 20.21
N ASN A 321 2.52 2.30 18.88
CA ASN A 321 2.27 3.58 18.20
C ASN A 321 0.87 3.65 17.56
N ILE A 322 0.05 2.60 17.70
CA ILE A 322 -1.28 2.52 17.08
C ILE A 322 -2.34 2.59 18.17
N ILE A 323 -3.22 3.59 18.08
CA ILE A 323 -4.45 3.61 18.87
C ILE A 323 -5.44 2.67 18.19
N LYS A 324 -5.85 1.61 18.88
CA LYS A 324 -6.77 0.59 18.36
C LYS A 324 -8.22 1.03 18.48
N ARG A 325 -8.61 1.54 19.65
CA ARG A 325 -9.97 1.98 19.94
C ARG A 325 -10.05 2.89 21.15
N VAL A 326 -11.12 3.67 21.21
CA VAL A 326 -11.37 4.65 22.28
C VAL A 326 -12.81 4.59 22.75
N LYS A 327 -13.10 4.93 24.00
CA LYS A 327 -14.48 5.02 24.51
C LYS A 327 -14.64 6.09 25.58
N PHE A 328 -15.84 6.62 25.67
CA PHE A 328 -16.29 7.41 26.82
C PHE A 328 -16.81 6.50 27.92
N VAL A 329 -16.62 6.90 29.16
CA VAL A 329 -17.30 6.33 30.32
C VAL A 329 -17.98 7.48 31.02
N ASP A 330 -19.31 7.47 31.07
CA ASP A 330 -20.09 8.60 31.55
C ASP A 330 -21.33 8.12 32.31
N SER A 331 -21.38 8.39 33.62
CA SER A 331 -22.51 7.98 34.46
C SER A 331 -23.84 8.66 34.09
N LYS A 332 -23.79 9.77 33.34
CA LYS A 332 -25.00 10.46 32.86
C LYS A 332 -25.55 9.88 31.54
N ASN A 333 -24.83 8.96 30.90
CA ASN A 333 -25.19 8.38 29.60
C ASN A 333 -25.40 9.44 28.49
N GLU A 334 -24.76 10.61 28.59
CA GLU A 334 -24.77 11.61 27.51
C GLU A 334 -23.82 11.18 26.37
N PHE A 335 -22.84 10.32 26.69
CA PHE A 335 -21.92 9.71 25.73
C PHE A 335 -22.12 8.20 25.67
N GLN A 336 -22.04 7.64 24.46
CA GLN A 336 -22.07 6.20 24.25
C GLN A 336 -20.82 5.53 24.84
N SER A 337 -21.01 4.42 25.56
CA SER A 337 -19.94 3.63 26.16
C SER A 337 -19.37 2.55 25.23
N GLU A 338 -19.84 2.49 23.98
CA GLU A 338 -19.31 1.59 22.98
C GLU A 338 -17.91 2.00 22.53
N TRP A 339 -17.10 1.01 22.15
CA TRP A 339 -15.79 1.26 21.58
C TRP A 339 -15.89 1.84 20.18
N ILE A 340 -15.21 2.97 19.98
CA ILE A 340 -14.94 3.59 18.68
C ILE A 340 -13.61 3.04 18.20
N TYR A 341 -13.64 2.22 17.14
CA TYR A 341 -12.46 1.61 16.56
C TYR A 341 -11.79 2.57 15.58
N LEU A 342 -10.45 2.55 15.56
CA LEU A 342 -9.64 3.38 14.66
C LEU A 342 -8.81 2.47 13.75
N ASN A 343 -8.69 2.86 12.49
CA ASN A 343 -7.77 2.25 11.54
C ASN A 343 -6.32 2.62 11.90
N GLU A 344 -5.36 1.74 11.66
CA GLU A 344 -3.92 2.03 11.85
C GLU A 344 -3.38 3.12 10.91
N GLY A 345 -4.09 3.39 9.81
CA GLY A 345 -3.78 4.41 8.82
C GLY A 345 -4.58 5.68 9.03
N LEU A 346 -5.24 6.13 7.97
CA LEU A 346 -6.02 7.36 7.97
C LEU A 346 -7.41 7.12 8.59
N ASN A 347 -7.78 7.96 9.55
CA ASN A 347 -9.11 8.01 10.11
C ASN A 347 -9.76 9.34 9.73
N SER A 348 -10.95 9.30 9.15
CA SER A 348 -11.74 10.49 8.84
C SER A 348 -13.02 10.49 9.66
N ILE A 349 -13.23 11.54 10.45
CA ILE A 349 -14.43 11.71 11.29
C ILE A 349 -15.31 12.79 10.65
N ILE A 350 -16.46 12.39 10.12
CA ILE A 350 -17.37 13.25 9.37
C ILE A 350 -18.66 13.48 10.19
N GLY A 351 -19.23 14.68 10.11
CA GLY A 351 -20.51 15.00 10.77
C GLY A 351 -20.82 16.49 10.73
N GLY A 352 -22.04 16.87 11.09
CA GLY A 352 -22.49 18.27 11.12
C GLY A 352 -21.77 19.15 12.14
N LYS A 353 -22.01 20.47 12.10
CA LYS A 353 -21.49 21.39 13.12
C LYS A 353 -21.97 20.93 14.51
N SER A 354 -21.10 21.02 15.52
CA SER A 354 -21.38 20.62 16.91
C SER A 354 -21.64 19.13 17.14
N SER A 355 -21.33 18.24 16.18
CA SER A 355 -21.50 16.79 16.32
C SER A 355 -20.46 16.08 17.21
N GLY A 356 -19.66 16.81 18.00
CA GLY A 356 -18.66 16.22 18.91
C GLY A 356 -17.33 15.77 18.29
N LYS A 357 -17.03 16.07 17.02
CA LYS A 357 -15.75 15.68 16.37
C LYS A 357 -14.52 16.20 17.10
N SER A 358 -14.48 17.53 17.31
CA SER A 358 -13.36 18.18 18.00
C SER A 358 -13.26 17.74 19.47
N LEU A 359 -14.40 17.40 20.10
CA LEU A 359 -14.48 16.86 21.45
C LEU A 359 -13.82 15.48 21.54
N LEU A 360 -14.12 14.58 20.59
CA LEU A 360 -13.51 13.25 20.53
C LEU A 360 -11.98 13.37 20.39
N LEU A 361 -11.50 14.14 19.41
CA LEU A 361 -10.07 14.34 19.21
C LEU A 361 -9.39 14.99 20.43
N TYR A 362 -10.08 15.93 21.08
CA TYR A 362 -9.60 16.56 22.30
C TYR A 362 -9.43 15.55 23.45
N TYR A 363 -10.41 14.67 23.70
CA TYR A 363 -10.32 13.69 24.79
C TYR A 363 -9.30 12.59 24.52
N ILE A 364 -9.11 12.18 23.26
CA ILE A 364 -7.98 11.33 22.86
C ILE A 364 -6.66 12.01 23.26
N ALA A 365 -6.49 13.28 22.87
CA ALA A 365 -5.27 14.03 23.15
C ALA A 365 -5.04 14.24 24.65
N LYS A 366 -6.07 14.70 25.39
CA LYS A 366 -6.02 14.97 26.83
C LYS A 366 -5.69 13.70 27.63
N THR A 367 -6.16 12.54 27.19
CA THR A 367 -5.87 11.26 27.85
C THR A 367 -4.42 10.83 27.67
N ILE A 368 -3.82 11.09 26.49
CA ILE A 368 -2.47 10.60 26.16
C ILE A 368 -1.36 11.60 26.53
N ILE A 369 -1.59 12.90 26.30
CA ILE A 369 -0.60 13.98 26.49
C ILE A 369 -1.14 15.09 27.40
N SER A 370 -1.76 14.73 28.54
CA SER A 370 -2.48 15.66 29.43
C SER A 370 -1.69 16.93 29.76
N LYS A 371 -0.42 16.80 30.17
CA LYS A 371 0.46 17.94 30.53
C LYS A 371 0.67 18.91 29.36
N LYS A 372 0.82 18.38 28.13
CA LYS A 372 0.99 19.22 26.94
C LYS A 372 -0.29 19.99 26.62
N ILE A 373 -1.46 19.36 26.83
CA ILE A 373 -2.75 20.03 26.66
C ILE A 373 -2.97 21.11 27.72
N ASP A 374 -2.58 20.85 28.98
CA ASP A 374 -2.69 21.83 30.05
C ASP A 374 -1.80 23.05 29.78
N ASN A 375 -0.53 22.85 29.38
CA ASN A 375 0.36 23.94 28.98
C ASN A 375 -0.17 24.74 27.78
N LEU A 376 -0.65 24.05 26.73
CA LEU A 376 -1.24 24.73 25.56
C LEU A 376 -2.42 25.64 25.95
N LYS A 377 -3.21 25.28 26.97
CA LYS A 377 -4.29 26.13 27.48
C LYS A 377 -3.76 27.37 28.19
N GLU A 378 -2.68 27.23 28.94
CA GLU A 378 -2.02 28.34 29.62
C GLU A 378 -1.42 29.32 28.61
N ASP A 379 -0.69 28.81 27.61
CA ASP A 379 0.00 29.59 26.59
C ASP A 379 -0.94 30.39 25.67
N ILE A 380 -2.05 29.77 25.24
CA ILE A 380 -3.03 30.41 24.34
C ILE A 380 -3.93 31.41 25.09
N GLY A 381 -4.03 31.29 26.42
CA GLY A 381 -4.88 32.12 27.27
C GLY A 381 -6.39 31.88 27.06
N LYS A 382 -7.23 32.57 27.87
CA LYS A 382 -8.71 32.50 27.80
C LYS A 382 -9.32 33.05 26.51
N ASN A 383 -8.52 33.63 25.60
CA ASN A 383 -8.99 34.48 24.51
C ASN A 383 -9.40 33.73 23.23
N ILE A 384 -9.26 32.42 23.18
CA ILE A 384 -9.96 31.63 22.18
C ILE A 384 -11.01 30.81 22.94
N ASN A 385 -12.29 30.92 22.54
CA ASN A 385 -13.41 30.09 23.02
C ASN A 385 -13.25 28.61 22.59
N PHE A 386 -12.04 28.08 22.74
CA PHE A 386 -11.51 26.91 22.11
C PHE A 386 -11.04 25.94 23.18
N LEU A 387 -11.78 24.84 23.33
CA LEU A 387 -11.24 23.56 23.79
C LEU A 387 -10.79 23.47 25.26
N GLY A 388 -11.73 23.69 26.17
CA GLY A 388 -11.66 23.14 27.52
C GLY A 388 -12.90 22.33 27.83
N TYR A 389 -13.03 21.12 27.27
CA TYR A 389 -14.04 20.20 27.80
C TYR A 389 -13.55 19.70 29.16
N ASN A 390 -14.36 19.95 30.20
CA ASN A 390 -14.05 19.63 31.59
C ASN A 390 -15.17 18.78 32.20
N PHE A 391 -15.71 17.82 31.44
CA PHE A 391 -16.77 16.92 31.94
C PHE A 391 -16.30 16.13 33.17
N GLU A 392 -15.00 15.84 33.27
CA GLU A 392 -14.39 15.17 34.43
C GLU A 392 -14.43 15.98 35.74
N ASN A 393 -14.64 17.29 35.66
CA ASN A 393 -14.74 18.18 36.84
C ASN A 393 -16.19 18.50 37.24
N GLN A 394 -17.19 17.93 36.55
CA GLN A 394 -18.59 18.18 36.87
C GLN A 394 -19.00 17.42 38.13
N ILE A 395 -19.52 18.14 39.13
CA ILE A 395 -20.01 17.56 40.38
C ILE A 395 -21.13 16.55 40.09
N GLY A 396 -21.03 15.36 40.70
CA GLY A 396 -22.03 14.29 40.56
C GLY A 396 -22.00 13.57 39.21
N ARG A 397 -20.94 13.72 38.41
CA ARG A 397 -20.73 12.99 37.16
C ARG A 397 -19.47 12.15 37.24
N GLU A 398 -19.59 10.84 37.09
CA GLU A 398 -18.43 9.99 36.88
C GLU A 398 -18.12 9.96 35.38
N PHE A 399 -17.14 10.77 34.98
CA PHE A 399 -16.68 10.85 33.60
C PHE A 399 -15.23 10.37 33.48
N ASN A 400 -14.96 9.55 32.46
CA ASN A 400 -13.64 9.07 32.09
C ASN A 400 -13.55 8.87 30.57
N PHE A 401 -12.33 8.76 30.05
CA PHE A 401 -12.07 8.43 28.67
C PHE A 401 -10.97 7.38 28.61
N VAL A 402 -11.16 6.34 27.80
CA VAL A 402 -10.24 5.21 27.71
C VAL A 402 -9.71 5.09 26.29
N VAL A 403 -8.40 4.90 26.18
CA VAL A 403 -7.65 4.68 24.95
C VAL A 403 -6.97 3.31 25.06
N GLU A 404 -7.34 2.38 24.19
CA GLU A 404 -6.63 1.10 24.04
C GLU A 404 -5.67 1.18 22.85
N TRP A 405 -4.42 0.82 23.10
CA TRP A 405 -3.37 0.71 22.09
C TRP A 405 -3.33 -0.69 21.48
N ALA A 406 -2.76 -0.85 20.29
CA ALA A 406 -2.71 -2.15 19.61
C ALA A 406 -1.83 -3.18 20.32
N ASP A 407 -0.94 -2.76 21.23
CA ASP A 407 -0.17 -3.64 22.12
C ASP A 407 -0.95 -4.09 23.37
N GLY A 408 -2.24 -3.72 23.48
CA GLY A 408 -3.12 -4.11 24.59
C GLY A 408 -3.02 -3.20 25.82
N VAL A 409 -2.15 -2.19 25.81
CA VAL A 409 -2.08 -1.22 26.91
C VAL A 409 -3.30 -0.29 26.88
N GLU A 410 -3.99 -0.18 28.00
CA GLU A 410 -5.07 0.78 28.20
C GLU A 410 -4.58 1.99 29.01
N ILE A 411 -4.86 3.20 28.49
CA ILE A 411 -4.63 4.46 29.18
C ILE A 411 -6.00 5.10 29.40
N ASN A 412 -6.23 5.60 30.60
CA ASN A 412 -7.47 6.29 30.94
C ASN A 412 -7.18 7.67 31.49
N LEU A 413 -8.15 8.59 31.36
CA LEU A 413 -7.99 10.01 31.67
C LEU A 413 -7.51 10.27 33.12
N LYS A 414 -7.84 9.36 34.04
CA LYS A 414 -7.44 9.43 35.45
C LYS A 414 -5.98 8.97 35.70
N ASN A 415 -5.47 8.01 34.91
CA ASN A 415 -4.11 7.47 35.08
C ASN A 415 -3.08 8.27 34.27
N LYS A 416 -2.34 9.17 34.94
CA LYS A 416 -1.36 10.09 34.31
C LYS A 416 0.05 9.51 34.12
N GLU A 417 0.27 8.24 34.45
CA GLU A 417 1.63 7.67 34.53
C GLU A 417 2.17 7.19 33.17
N ILE A 418 1.32 6.64 32.30
CA ILE A 418 1.74 6.08 31.01
C ILE A 418 1.75 7.19 29.95
N LYS A 419 2.93 7.48 29.40
CA LYS A 419 3.09 8.49 28.35
C LYS A 419 3.35 7.82 27.01
N ARG A 420 2.56 8.20 26.01
CA ARG A 420 2.78 7.87 24.59
C ARG A 420 2.96 9.15 23.80
N LYS A 421 3.62 9.05 22.65
CA LYS A 421 3.83 10.21 21.77
C LYS A 421 2.68 10.29 20.78
N ILE A 422 1.97 11.42 20.78
CA ILE A 422 1.04 11.80 19.71
C ILE A 422 1.22 13.28 19.38
N THR A 423 0.85 13.64 18.15
CA THR A 423 0.75 15.03 17.71
C THR A 423 -0.73 15.40 17.65
N TYR A 424 -1.09 16.43 18.41
CA TYR A 424 -2.45 16.98 18.41
C TYR A 424 -2.37 18.43 17.94
N ILE A 425 -3.15 18.75 16.91
CA ILE A 425 -3.32 20.11 16.39
C ILE A 425 -4.76 20.51 16.71
N PRO A 426 -4.97 21.43 17.66
CA PRO A 426 -6.30 21.94 17.95
C PRO A 426 -6.88 22.66 16.71
N GLN A 427 -8.22 22.63 16.57
CA GLN A 427 -8.88 23.39 15.50
C GLN A 427 -8.53 24.89 15.65
N MET A 428 -8.51 25.66 14.56
CA MET A 428 -8.08 27.08 14.54
C MET A 428 -6.66 27.39 15.08
N TYR A 429 -5.92 26.42 15.61
CA TYR A 429 -4.59 26.65 16.18
C TYR A 429 -3.59 27.10 15.12
N ILE A 430 -3.64 26.52 13.91
CA ILE A 430 -2.83 26.98 12.78
C ILE A 430 -3.15 28.44 12.43
N ASN A 431 -4.43 28.84 12.43
CA ASN A 431 -4.84 30.21 12.16
C ASN A 431 -4.32 31.16 13.25
N TYR A 432 -4.46 30.77 14.52
CA TYR A 432 -3.97 31.54 15.65
C TYR A 432 -2.45 31.79 15.57
N ILE A 433 -1.67 30.76 15.22
CA ILE A 433 -0.23 30.93 15.07
C ILE A 433 0.10 31.81 13.85
N ALA A 434 -0.63 31.67 12.75
CA ALA A 434 -0.40 32.46 11.54
C ALA A 434 -0.69 33.97 11.75
N GLU A 435 -1.70 34.31 12.54
CA GLU A 435 -2.10 35.69 12.84
C GLU A 435 -1.16 36.38 13.84
N ASN A 436 -0.54 35.63 14.75
CA ASN A 436 0.38 36.18 15.76
C ASN A 436 1.84 36.17 15.28
N LYS A 437 2.35 37.33 14.85
CA LYS A 437 3.73 37.49 14.32
C LYS A 437 4.84 36.98 15.24
N ASN A 438 4.62 36.93 16.55
CA ASN A 438 5.59 36.43 17.53
C ASN A 438 5.68 34.89 17.62
N ASN A 439 4.75 34.16 17.01
CA ASN A 439 4.63 32.70 17.15
C ASN A 439 5.15 31.90 15.93
N LYS A 440 5.78 32.57 14.94
CA LYS A 440 6.36 31.90 13.75
C LYS A 440 7.30 30.74 14.11
N ASN A 441 8.07 30.89 15.19
CA ASN A 441 8.99 29.85 15.66
C ASN A 441 8.26 28.60 16.17
N GLU A 442 7.07 28.75 16.74
CA GLU A 442 6.28 27.64 17.27
C GLU A 442 5.69 26.79 16.15
N LEU A 443 5.14 27.42 15.10
CA LEU A 443 4.70 26.73 13.88
C LEU A 443 5.88 26.00 13.23
N ASN A 444 7.03 26.66 13.10
CA ASN A 444 8.22 26.04 12.53
C ASN A 444 8.65 24.83 13.34
N ASN A 445 8.61 24.88 14.68
CA ASN A 445 8.94 23.74 15.53
C ASN A 445 7.97 22.56 15.38
N ILE A 446 6.67 22.84 15.25
CA ILE A 446 5.66 21.80 15.00
C ILE A 446 5.85 21.17 13.63
N LEU A 447 6.02 22.00 12.59
CA LEU A 447 6.26 21.53 11.23
C LEU A 447 7.57 20.74 11.13
N LEU A 448 8.67 21.24 11.70
CA LEU A 448 9.94 20.52 11.78
C LEU A 448 9.78 19.21 12.54
N GLY A 449 9.00 19.19 13.62
CA GLY A 449 8.69 17.98 14.38
C GLY A 449 7.98 16.92 13.54
N ILE A 450 7.02 17.33 12.71
CA ILE A 450 6.28 16.46 11.78
C ILE A 450 7.19 16.01 10.62
N LEU A 451 7.93 16.94 10.01
CA LEU A 451 8.80 16.66 8.88
C LEU A 451 9.97 15.74 9.27
N ASN A 452 10.48 15.85 10.50
CA ASN A 452 11.50 14.95 11.04
C ASN A 452 11.01 13.52 11.31
N GLU A 453 9.70 13.24 11.19
CA GLU A 453 9.20 11.86 11.16
C GLU A 453 9.56 11.17 9.83
N ASN A 454 9.77 11.94 8.75
CA ASN A 454 10.37 11.43 7.53
C ASN A 454 11.89 11.30 7.73
N LYS A 455 12.39 10.06 7.63
CA LYS A 455 13.80 9.72 7.86
C LYS A 455 14.74 10.46 6.90
N GLU A 456 14.40 10.52 5.62
CA GLU A 456 15.20 11.22 4.61
C GLU A 456 15.30 12.72 4.91
N PHE A 457 14.17 13.35 5.25
CA PHE A 457 14.15 14.75 5.64
C PHE A 457 15.00 15.01 6.89
N LYS A 458 14.85 14.15 7.91
CA LYS A 458 15.59 14.25 9.16
C LYS A 458 17.10 14.12 8.93
N ASP A 459 17.53 13.11 8.18
CA ASP A 459 18.94 12.86 7.88
C ASP A 459 19.54 14.04 7.08
N ASN A 460 18.78 14.62 6.15
CA ASN A 460 19.18 15.81 5.41
C ASN A 460 19.34 17.04 6.32
N ILE A 461 18.39 17.30 7.21
CA ILE A 461 18.45 18.42 8.16
C ILE A 461 19.63 18.25 9.13
N GLU A 462 19.85 17.05 9.66
CA GLU A 462 20.99 16.77 10.55
C GLU A 462 22.33 17.01 9.84
N ASN A 463 22.44 16.60 8.57
CA ASN A 463 23.63 16.87 7.76
C ASN A 463 23.85 18.38 7.51
N ILE A 464 22.78 19.13 7.24
CA ILE A 464 22.86 20.60 7.07
C ILE A 464 23.32 21.25 8.39
N ASN A 465 22.72 20.88 9.51
CA ASN A 465 23.08 21.41 10.83
C ASN A 465 24.54 21.09 11.18
N LYS A 466 25.02 19.90 10.85
CA LYS A 466 26.43 19.52 11.03
C LYS A 466 27.37 20.43 10.22
N LYS A 467 27.02 20.73 8.97
CA LYS A 467 27.79 21.67 8.12
C LYS A 467 27.78 23.08 8.68
N ILE A 468 26.63 23.57 9.16
CA ILE A 468 26.50 24.90 9.78
C ILE A 468 27.39 24.99 11.02
N ASN A 469 27.34 23.99 11.91
CA ASN A 469 28.18 23.95 13.11
C ASN A 469 29.67 23.94 12.76
N GLN A 470 30.07 23.12 11.77
CA GLN A 470 31.46 23.08 11.31
C GLN A 470 31.93 24.46 10.80
N LYS A 471 31.11 25.12 9.98
CA LYS A 471 31.40 26.47 9.48
C LYS A 471 31.47 27.51 10.60
N SER A 472 30.59 27.40 11.61
CA SER A 472 30.64 28.29 12.76
C SER A 472 31.92 28.12 13.58
N ILE A 473 32.44 26.89 13.70
CA ILE A 473 33.72 26.61 14.35
C ILE A 473 34.87 27.24 13.55
N GLU A 474 34.92 26.98 12.24
CA GLU A 474 35.94 27.56 11.34
C GLU A 474 35.95 29.10 11.40
N ILE A 475 34.77 29.74 11.39
CA ILE A 475 34.66 31.21 11.51
C ILE A 475 35.26 31.69 12.84
N ASN A 476 34.95 31.02 13.94
CA ASN A 476 35.48 31.41 15.26
C ASN A 476 37.00 31.19 15.37
N GLU A 477 37.52 30.14 14.74
CA GLU A 477 38.97 29.90 14.65
C GLU A 477 39.67 30.99 13.85
N GLU A 478 39.15 31.35 12.67
CA GLU A 478 39.69 32.43 11.84
C GLU A 478 39.65 33.79 12.54
N ILE A 479 38.54 34.10 13.24
CA ILE A 479 38.44 35.32 14.06
C ILE A 479 39.51 35.31 15.16
N SER A 480 39.74 34.17 15.80
CA SER A 480 40.75 34.04 16.85
C SER A 480 42.18 34.22 16.29
N ILE A 481 42.46 33.64 15.13
CA ILE A 481 43.73 33.81 14.40
C ILE A 481 43.94 35.27 14.04
N PHE A 482 42.92 35.95 13.53
CA PHE A 482 42.98 37.38 13.19
C PHE A 482 43.39 38.24 14.39
N PHE A 483 42.74 38.06 15.55
CA PHE A 483 43.08 38.82 16.76
C PHE A 483 44.50 38.52 17.27
N ARG A 484 44.94 37.25 17.19
CA ARG A 484 46.30 36.87 17.55
C ARG A 484 47.34 37.53 16.64
N ASN A 485 47.12 37.49 15.32
CA ASN A 485 48.01 38.11 14.34
C ASN A 485 48.06 39.63 14.50
N ARG A 486 46.92 40.26 14.80
CA ARG A 486 46.86 41.70 15.10
C ARG A 486 47.69 42.05 16.34
N THR A 487 47.64 41.24 17.38
CA THR A 487 48.45 41.45 18.60
C THR A 487 49.94 41.34 18.28
N LYS A 488 50.33 40.31 17.53
CA LYS A 488 51.72 40.11 17.10
C LYS A 488 52.24 41.21 16.18
N LEU A 489 51.39 41.76 15.31
CA LEU A 489 51.74 42.89 14.47
C LEU A 489 52.10 44.11 15.31
N ILE A 490 51.30 44.41 16.34
CA ILE A 490 51.56 45.52 17.28
C ILE A 490 52.88 45.30 18.03
N GLU A 491 53.16 44.07 18.47
CA GLU A 491 54.45 43.72 19.11
C GLU A 491 55.64 43.97 18.17
N LEU A 492 55.56 43.49 16.92
CA LEU A 492 56.62 43.69 15.92
C LEU A 492 56.79 45.16 15.52
N GLU A 493 55.71 45.94 15.47
CA GLU A 493 55.78 47.38 15.23
C GLU A 493 56.51 48.09 16.38
N ASN A 494 56.27 47.70 17.63
CA ASN A 494 57.00 48.23 18.78
C ASN A 494 58.48 47.82 18.78
N GLU A 495 58.79 46.55 18.50
CA GLU A 495 60.19 46.09 18.37
C GLU A 495 60.93 46.84 17.26
N LYS A 496 60.27 47.10 16.13
CA LYS A 496 60.83 47.91 15.04
C LYS A 496 61.16 49.33 15.48
N ILE A 497 60.32 49.94 16.33
CA ILE A 497 60.59 51.26 16.91
C ILE A 497 61.83 51.20 17.82
N ASP A 498 61.94 50.16 18.66
CA ASP A 498 63.07 50.01 19.58
C ASP A 498 64.42 49.76 18.87
N ILE A 499 64.43 49.05 17.74
CA ILE A 499 65.63 48.77 16.94
C ILE A 499 66.15 50.03 16.21
N GLY A 500 65.27 51.00 15.96
CA GLY A 500 65.58 52.23 15.22
C GLY A 500 65.15 52.18 13.74
N ASP A 501 65.03 53.35 13.12
CA ASP A 501 64.63 53.43 11.72
C ASP A 501 65.79 53.08 10.77
N LEU A 502 65.43 52.59 9.59
CA LEU A 502 66.39 52.04 8.63
C LEU A 502 67.44 53.09 8.22
N GLU A 503 67.01 54.35 8.06
CA GLU A 503 67.91 55.47 7.77
C GLU A 503 68.87 55.78 8.93
N GLY A 504 68.40 55.69 10.19
CA GLY A 504 69.24 55.85 11.37
C GLY A 504 70.26 54.72 11.53
N ILE A 505 69.85 53.48 11.23
CA ILE A 505 70.73 52.31 11.26
C ILE A 505 71.79 52.41 10.15
N GLU A 506 71.41 52.75 8.92
CA GLU A 506 72.34 52.94 7.80
C GLU A 506 73.35 54.06 8.09
N LYS A 507 72.90 55.20 8.62
CA LYS A 507 73.83 56.27 9.05
C LYS A 507 74.79 55.82 10.13
N ASN A 508 74.35 54.96 11.06
CA ASN A 508 75.23 54.44 12.10
C ASN A 508 76.23 53.42 11.53
N ILE A 509 75.85 52.62 10.54
CA ILE A 509 76.75 51.73 9.81
C ILE A 509 77.81 52.56 9.06
N ASP A 510 77.40 53.56 8.28
CA ASP A 510 78.32 54.49 7.58
C ASP A 510 79.29 55.17 8.54
N ARG A 511 78.81 55.56 9.73
CA ARG A 511 79.65 56.15 10.79
C ARG A 511 80.71 55.15 11.27
N LEU A 512 80.29 53.91 11.58
CA LEU A 512 81.20 52.85 12.05
C LEU A 512 82.20 52.43 10.96
N GLU A 513 81.80 52.42 9.69
CA GLU A 513 82.71 52.15 8.55
C GLU A 513 83.76 53.24 8.40
N LYS A 514 83.38 54.53 8.55
CA LYS A 514 84.35 55.65 8.56
C LYS A 514 85.31 55.57 9.75
N GLU A 515 84.81 55.28 10.95
CA GLU A 515 85.66 55.06 12.13
C GLU A 515 86.65 53.89 11.92
N SER A 516 86.21 52.81 11.28
CA SER A 516 87.09 51.68 10.93
C SER A 516 88.17 52.07 9.91
N GLN A 517 87.85 52.94 8.94
CA GLN A 517 88.84 53.43 7.97
C GLN A 517 89.87 54.37 8.62
N GLU A 518 89.46 55.23 9.57
CA GLU A 518 90.37 56.10 10.32
C GLU A 518 91.35 55.30 11.20
N ILE A 519 90.92 54.21 11.83
CA ILE A 519 91.80 53.31 12.60
C ILE A 519 92.81 52.60 11.69
N GLY A 520 92.43 52.30 10.45
CA GLY A 520 93.34 51.76 9.43
C GLY A 520 94.45 52.73 9.01
N TYR A 521 94.19 54.04 9.03
CA TYR A 521 95.18 55.08 8.72
C TYR A 521 96.15 55.40 9.86
N ILE A 522 95.88 54.95 11.09
CA ILE A 522 96.81 55.07 12.24
C ILE A 522 97.85 53.93 12.26
N SER A 523 97.75 52.97 11.33
CA SER A 523 98.59 51.76 11.28
C SER A 523 99.60 51.70 10.12
N ILE A 524 100.00 52.84 9.57
CA ILE A 524 101.15 53.03 8.64
C ILE A 524 101.95 54.23 9.15
#